data_AF-A0A355WPL2-F1
#
_entry.id   AF-A0A355WPL2-F1
#
_cell.length_a   1.000
_cell.length_b   1.000
_cell.length_c   1.000
_cell.angle_alpha   90.00
_cell.angle_beta   90.00
_cell.angle_gamma   90.00
#
_symmetry.space_group_name_H-M   'P 1'
#
loop_
_entity.id
_entity.type
_entity.pdbx_description
1 polymer ?
#
loop_
_entity_poly.entity_id
_entity_poly.type
_entity_poly.pdbx_seq_one_letter_code
_entity_poly.pdbx_strand_id
1 'polypeptide(L)' 'AFDAGYAAALGKSLIILHAAEHQHALKEVDAAALAVAEHLAQVVRMLAYILQGRL' A
#
# COMPACT_ATOMS: atom_id res chain seq x y z
N ALA A 1 -9.23 1.58 -5.90
CA ALA A 1 -9.69 0.24 -5.50
C ALA A 1 -9.60 -0.76 -6.65
N PHE A 2 -10.25 -0.51 -7.81
CA PHE A 2 -10.24 -1.42 -8.96
C PHE A 2 -8.82 -1.79 -9.44
N ASP A 3 -7.97 -0.81 -9.74
CA ASP A 3 -6.61 -1.07 -10.21
C ASP A 3 -5.75 -1.81 -9.18
N ALA A 4 -5.98 -1.55 -7.89
CA ALA A 4 -5.29 -2.24 -6.81
C ALA A 4 -5.71 -3.72 -6.75
N GLY A 5 -7.00 -4.02 -6.89
CA GLY A 5 -7.49 -5.40 -6.99
C GLY A 5 -6.95 -6.14 -8.22
N TYR A 6 -6.88 -5.47 -9.37
CA TYR A 6 -6.28 -6.05 -10.58
C TYR A 6 -4.79 -6.34 -10.41
N ALA A 7 -4.04 -5.38 -9.86
CA ALA A 7 -2.62 -5.55 -9.59
C ALA A 7 -2.34 -6.65 -8.55
N ALA A 8 -3.20 -6.78 -7.54
CA ALA A 8 -3.15 -7.88 -6.57
C ALA A 8 -3.38 -9.24 -7.24
N ALA A 9 -4.37 -9.34 -8.15
CA ALA A 9 -4.63 -10.56 -8.92
C ALA A 9 -3.44 -10.96 -9.83
N LEU A 10 -2.62 -9.99 -10.25
CA LEU A 10 -1.38 -10.23 -11.00
C LEU A 10 -0.16 -10.53 -10.10
N GLY A 11 -0.33 -10.61 -8.78
CA GLY A 11 0.75 -10.88 -7.84
C GLY A 11 1.75 -9.73 -7.68
N LYS A 12 1.35 -8.50 -8.01
CA LYS A 12 2.21 -7.33 -7.84
C LYS A 12 2.27 -6.91 -6.37
N SER A 13 3.45 -6.48 -5.93
CA SER A 13 3.62 -5.83 -4.64
C SER A 13 2.95 -4.46 -4.62
N LEU A 14 2.15 -4.19 -3.60
CA LEU A 14 1.35 -2.97 -3.48
C LEU A 14 1.69 -2.19 -2.21
N ILE A 15 1.88 -0.89 -2.39
CA ILE A 15 1.81 0.12 -1.33
C ILE A 15 0.56 0.95 -1.62
N ILE A 16 -0.37 1.02 -0.67
CA ILE A 16 -1.62 1.77 -0.83
C ILE A 16 -1.54 3.04 0.00
N LEU A 17 -1.89 4.20 -0.59
CA LEU A 17 -1.96 5.49 0.09
C LEU A 17 -3.42 5.94 0.18
N HIS A 18 -3.97 6.03 1.40
CA HIS A 18 -5.28 6.66 1.65
C HIS A 18 -5.38 7.17 3.08
N ALA A 19 -6.26 8.15 3.32
CA ALA A 19 -6.57 8.62 4.67
C ALA A 19 -7.27 7.53 5.52
N ALA A 20 -7.14 7.59 6.84
CA ALA A 20 -7.69 6.59 7.77
C ALA A 20 -9.21 6.38 7.62
N GLU A 21 -9.93 7.44 7.24
CA GLU A 21 -11.37 7.44 6.97
C GLU A 21 -11.81 6.49 5.83
N HIS A 22 -10.89 6.04 4.97
CA HIS A 22 -11.18 5.11 3.88
C HIS A 22 -10.85 3.64 4.18
N GLN A 23 -10.29 3.32 5.36
CA GLN A 23 -9.95 1.93 5.74
C GLN A 23 -11.14 0.97 5.64
N HIS A 24 -12.33 1.39 6.10
CA HIS A 24 -13.50 0.50 6.10
C HIS A 24 -14.00 0.21 4.68
N ALA A 25 -13.91 1.20 3.78
CA ALA A 25 -14.31 1.07 2.38
C ALA A 25 -13.28 0.31 1.54
N LEU A 26 -12.00 0.32 1.95
CA LEU A 26 -10.88 -0.28 1.22
C LEU A 26 -10.34 -1.56 1.87
N LYS A 27 -11.03 -2.12 2.88
CA LYS A 27 -10.59 -3.31 3.64
C LYS A 27 -10.07 -4.48 2.79
N GLU A 28 -10.68 -4.73 1.63
CA GLU A 28 -10.30 -5.83 0.74
C GLU A 28 -9.02 -5.51 -0.05
N VAL A 29 -8.81 -4.23 -0.36
CA VAL A 29 -7.59 -3.71 -0.97
C VAL A 29 -6.45 -3.69 0.05
N ASP A 30 -6.75 -3.30 1.29
CA ASP A 30 -5.78 -3.27 2.39
C ASP A 30 -5.30 -4.67 2.74
N ALA A 31 -6.21 -5.66 2.73
CA ALA A 31 -5.84 -7.07 2.94
C ALA A 31 -4.91 -7.62 1.84
N ALA A 32 -4.97 -7.05 0.62
CA ALA A 32 -4.08 -7.40 -0.49
C ALA A 32 -2.79 -6.57 -0.52
N ALA A 33 -2.69 -5.51 0.28
CA ALA A 33 -1.53 -4.63 0.32
C ALA A 33 -0.41 -5.19 1.20
N LEU A 34 0.84 -4.95 0.80
CA LEU A 34 2.01 -5.25 1.64
C LEU A 34 2.26 -4.14 2.67
N ALA A 35 1.83 -2.92 2.36
CA ALA A 35 1.88 -1.78 3.25
C ALA A 35 0.77 -0.77 2.91
N VAL A 36 0.21 -0.17 3.95
CA VAL A 36 -0.74 0.95 3.85
C VAL A 36 -0.08 2.19 4.44
N ALA A 37 -0.15 3.30 3.71
CA ALA A 37 0.34 4.61 4.11
C ALA A 37 -0.84 5.60 4.19
N GLU A 38 -0.77 6.51 5.14
CA GLU A 38 -1.71 7.62 5.30
C GLU A 38 -1.14 8.92 4.72
N HIS A 39 0.19 9.05 4.69
CA HIS A 39 0.87 10.24 4.19
C HIS A 39 2.01 9.89 3.22
N LEU A 40 2.28 10.78 2.26
CA LEU A 40 3.33 10.59 1.24
C LEU A 40 4.71 10.27 1.84
N ALA A 41 5.06 10.89 2.97
CA ALA A 41 6.35 10.61 3.62
C ALA A 41 6.49 9.14 4.12
N GLN A 42 5.40 8.42 4.43
CA GLN A 42 5.44 6.99 4.75
C GLN A 42 5.82 6.19 3.50
N VAL A 43 5.23 6.51 2.35
CA VAL A 43 5.56 5.84 1.07
C VAL A 43 7.03 6.01 0.75
N VAL A 44 7.57 7.22 0.89
CA VAL A 44 9.00 7.48 0.66
C VAL A 44 9.88 6.66 1.61
N ARG A 45 9.52 6.58 2.90
CA ARG A 45 10.25 5.74 3.87
C ARG A 45 10.18 4.25 3.53
N MET A 46 9.03 3.75 3.09
CA MET A 46 8.87 2.36 2.67
C MET A 46 9.74 2.05 1.44
N LEU A 47 9.75 2.94 0.44
CA LEU A 47 10.61 2.78 -0.73
C LEU A 47 12.10 2.82 -0.36
N ALA A 48 12.51 3.75 0.51
CA ALA A 48 13.88 3.82 1.01
C ALA A 48 14.27 2.51 1.73
N TYR A 49 13.38 1.98 2.58
CA TYR A 49 13.57 0.70 3.25
C TYR A 49 13.75 -0.45 2.25
N ILE A 50 12.87 -0.56 1.26
CA ILE A 50 12.91 -1.62 0.24
C ILE A 50 14.21 -1.55 -0.56
N LEU A 51 14.63 -0.34 -0.96
CA LEU A 51 15.80 -0.14 -1.82
C LEU A 51 17.13 -0.27 -1.07
N GLN A 52 17.17 0.11 0.21
CA GLN A 52 18.41 0.16 0.99
C GLN A 52 18.57 -1.01 1.97
N GLY A 53 17.49 -1.72 2.29
CA GLY A 53 17.49 -2.85 3.22
C GLY A 53 17.84 -2.47 4.66
N ARG A 54 17.65 -1.21 5.07
CA ARG A 54 18.02 -0.70 6.40
C ARG A 54 16.78 -0.30 7.19
N LEU A 55 16.60 -0.97 8.33
CA LEU A 55 15.51 -0.77 9.28
C LEU A 55 15.74 0.49 10.14
#